data_AF-A0A952GWE6-F1
#
_entry.id   AF-A0A952GWE6-F1
#
_cell.length_a   1.000
_cell.length_b   1.000
_cell.length_c   1.000
_cell.angle_alpha   90.00
_cell.angle_beta   90.00
_cell.angle_gamma   90.00
#
_symmetry.space_group_name_H-M   'P 1'
#
loop_
_entity.id
_entity.type
_entity.pdbx_description
1 polymer ?
#
loop_
_entity_poly.entity_id
_entity_poly.type
_entity_poly.pdbx_seq_one_letter_code
_entity_poly.pdbx_strand_id
1 'polypeptide(L)'
;MTELEQHVLAYWLAGPANDFNVATRWYPYGELVMILEDKFRVATRKFGSKAGAKAKTAATTFLDTMIEKGGWSTTENKFGGKMHQFQADTYRPALKQMQERDPLVQQAKAEGDGFWQRAFARLTA
;
A
#
# COMPACT_ATOMS: atom_id res chain seq x y z
N MET A 1 -5.18 -9.81 8.36
CA MET A 1 -5.70 -9.47 7.02
C MET A 1 -6.40 -10.68 6.43
N THR A 2 -7.56 -10.49 5.79
CA THR A 2 -8.23 -11.51 4.96
C THR A 2 -7.44 -11.80 3.69
N GLU A 3 -7.75 -12.91 3.00
CA GLU A 3 -7.08 -13.24 1.73
C GLU A 3 -7.26 -12.13 0.69
N LEU A 4 -8.46 -11.54 0.57
CA LEU A 4 -8.71 -10.42 -0.33
C LEU A 4 -7.91 -9.16 0.07
N GLU A 5 -7.76 -8.87 1.36
CA GLU A 5 -6.92 -7.76 1.83
C GLU A 5 -5.44 -7.97 1.47
N GLN A 6 -4.94 -9.20 1.61
CA GLN A 6 -3.57 -9.55 1.22
C GLN A 6 -3.34 -9.35 -0.28
N HIS A 7 -4.31 -9.76 -1.12
CA HIS A 7 -4.22 -9.56 -2.57
C HIS A 7 -4.29 -8.09 -2.97
N VAL A 8 -5.10 -7.27 -2.28
CA VAL A 8 -5.13 -5.81 -2.48
C VAL A 8 -3.77 -5.18 -2.16
N LEU A 9 -3.15 -5.58 -1.03
CA LEU A 9 -1.82 -5.11 -0.67
C LEU A 9 -0.75 -5.58 -1.65
N ALA A 10 -0.71 -6.86 -1.98
CA ALA A 10 0.26 -7.41 -2.92
C ALA A 10 0.14 -6.78 -4.31
N TYR A 11 -1.08 -6.53 -4.78
CA TYR A 11 -1.30 -5.83 -6.06
C TYR A 11 -0.75 -4.40 -6.03
N TRP A 12 -0.95 -3.66 -4.92
CA TRP A 12 -0.35 -2.34 -4.73
C TRP A 12 1.18 -2.40 -4.76
N LEU A 13 1.78 -3.36 -4.03
CA LEU A 13 3.22 -3.55 -3.97
C LEU A 13 3.82 -3.92 -5.34
N ALA A 14 3.13 -4.75 -6.11
CA ALA A 14 3.63 -5.25 -7.40
C ALA A 14 3.80 -4.16 -8.47
N GLY A 15 3.08 -3.04 -8.37
CA GLY A 15 3.10 -2.00 -9.41
C GLY A 15 2.87 -0.59 -8.86
N PRO A 16 1.62 -0.22 -8.50
CA PRO A 16 1.24 1.15 -8.15
C PRO A 16 2.12 1.85 -7.10
N ALA A 17 2.67 1.11 -6.14
CA ALA A 17 3.55 1.64 -5.11
C ALA A 17 4.86 2.24 -5.68
N ASN A 18 5.32 1.80 -6.84
CA ASN A 18 6.57 2.27 -7.47
C ASN A 18 6.44 3.71 -8.00
N ASP A 19 5.23 4.09 -8.40
CA ASP A 19 4.89 5.42 -8.91
C ASP A 19 4.34 6.34 -7.81
N PHE A 20 4.31 5.86 -6.56
CA PHE A 20 3.84 6.65 -5.44
C PHE A 20 4.77 7.86 -5.22
N ASN A 21 4.16 9.04 -5.25
CA ASN A 21 4.80 10.28 -4.86
C ASN A 21 3.79 11.16 -4.13
N VAL A 22 4.27 11.96 -3.20
CA VAL A 22 3.48 12.86 -2.37
C VAL A 22 4.31 14.09 -2.03
N ALA A 23 3.68 15.25 -1.85
CA ALA A 23 4.41 16.47 -1.55
C ALA A 23 5.17 16.34 -0.22
N THR A 24 6.43 16.78 -0.20
CA THR A 24 7.32 16.70 0.97
C THR A 24 6.93 17.72 2.05
N ARG A 25 5.88 17.41 2.80
CA ARG A 25 5.44 18.13 4.01
C ARG A 25 5.13 17.15 5.14
N TRP A 26 4.83 17.69 6.31
CA TRP A 26 4.38 16.92 7.47
C TRP A 26 2.88 16.66 7.38
N TYR A 27 2.49 15.39 7.48
CA TYR A 27 1.10 14.93 7.47
C TYR A 27 0.75 14.27 8.80
N PRO A 28 -0.44 14.50 9.37
CA PRO A 28 -0.94 13.65 10.44
C PRO A 28 -1.24 12.24 9.90
N TYR A 29 -1.11 11.22 10.76
CA TYR A 29 -1.31 9.82 10.38
C TYR A 29 -2.66 9.58 9.67
N GLY A 30 -3.75 10.14 10.19
CA GLY A 30 -5.08 9.99 9.60
C GLY A 30 -5.20 10.55 8.18
N GLU A 31 -4.49 11.64 7.86
CA GLU A 31 -4.45 12.19 6.50
C GLU A 31 -3.69 11.25 5.55
N LEU A 32 -2.59 10.65 6.00
CA LEU A 32 -1.87 9.65 5.20
C LEU A 32 -2.71 8.41 4.94
N VAL A 33 -3.48 7.93 5.93
CA VAL A 33 -4.41 6.82 5.73
C VAL A 33 -5.43 7.16 4.64
N MET A 34 -6.03 8.36 4.66
CA MET A 34 -6.99 8.79 3.64
C MET A 34 -6.35 8.89 2.25
N ILE A 35 -5.15 9.48 2.15
CA ILE A 35 -4.41 9.60 0.88
C ILE A 35 -4.12 8.22 0.30
N LEU A 36 -3.58 7.31 1.11
CA LEU A 36 -3.23 5.96 0.65
C LEU A 36 -4.48 5.14 0.35
N GLU A 37 -5.53 5.21 1.18
CA GLU A 37 -6.80 4.54 0.92
C GLU A 37 -7.34 4.92 -0.46
N ASP A 38 -7.35 6.20 -0.82
CA ASP A 38 -7.78 6.67 -2.14
C ASP A 38 -6.93 6.03 -3.26
N LYS A 39 -5.61 6.04 -3.13
CA LYS A 39 -4.71 5.42 -4.13
C LYS A 39 -4.96 3.92 -4.27
N PHE A 40 -5.15 3.21 -3.18
CA PHE A 40 -5.49 1.79 -3.17
C PHE A 40 -6.83 1.51 -3.84
N ARG A 41 -7.86 2.33 -3.56
CA ARG A 41 -9.18 2.23 -4.23
C ARG A 41 -9.04 2.44 -5.73
N VAL A 42 -8.31 3.46 -6.16
CA VAL A 42 -8.08 3.74 -7.59
C VAL A 42 -7.33 2.59 -8.26
N ALA A 43 -6.29 2.05 -7.62
CA ALA A 43 -5.51 0.94 -8.16
C ALA A 43 -6.34 -0.34 -8.34
N THR A 44 -7.23 -0.63 -7.40
CA THR A 44 -8.01 -1.88 -7.35
C THR A 44 -9.40 -1.76 -7.95
N ARG A 45 -9.84 -0.58 -8.39
CA ARG A 45 -11.21 -0.33 -8.89
C ARG A 45 -11.69 -1.30 -9.97
N LYS A 46 -10.78 -1.77 -10.84
CA LYS A 46 -11.08 -2.70 -11.93
C LYS A 46 -11.47 -4.11 -11.45
N PHE A 47 -11.22 -4.42 -10.19
CA PHE A 47 -11.55 -5.70 -9.55
C PHE A 47 -12.86 -5.63 -8.76
N GLY A 48 -13.61 -4.53 -8.86
CA GLY A 48 -14.92 -4.38 -8.26
C GLY A 48 -14.94 -3.82 -6.83
N SER A 49 -16.15 -3.57 -6.33
CA SER A 49 -16.38 -2.88 -5.04
C SER A 49 -15.89 -3.66 -3.84
N LYS A 50 -15.91 -5.01 -3.87
CA LYS A 50 -15.40 -5.86 -2.79
C LYS A 50 -13.90 -5.65 -2.56
N ALA A 51 -13.11 -5.55 -3.63
CA ALA A 51 -11.68 -5.23 -3.53
C ALA A 51 -11.47 -3.80 -3.00
N GLY A 52 -12.22 -2.82 -3.54
CA GLY A 52 -12.17 -1.44 -3.07
C GLY A 52 -12.53 -1.27 -1.58
N ALA A 53 -13.46 -2.09 -1.06
CA ALA A 53 -13.82 -2.09 0.36
C ALA A 53 -12.67 -2.53 1.29
N LYS A 54 -11.62 -3.17 0.75
CA LYS A 54 -10.43 -3.59 1.50
C LYS A 54 -9.29 -2.58 1.46
N ALA A 55 -9.44 -1.50 0.70
CA ALA A 55 -8.40 -0.50 0.50
C ALA A 55 -7.91 0.13 1.82
N LYS A 56 -8.82 0.48 2.74
CA LYS A 56 -8.45 1.10 4.02
C LYS A 56 -7.51 0.22 4.83
N THR A 57 -7.89 -1.04 5.06
CA THR A 57 -7.07 -1.99 5.83
C THR A 57 -5.70 -2.19 5.18
N ALA A 58 -5.66 -2.40 3.85
CA ALA A 58 -4.40 -2.58 3.13
C ALA A 58 -3.51 -1.31 3.16
N ALA A 59 -4.10 -0.13 3.00
CA ALA A 59 -3.41 1.15 3.07
C ALA A 59 -2.84 1.42 4.46
N THR A 60 -3.60 1.13 5.52
CA THR A 60 -3.13 1.22 6.91
C THR A 60 -1.95 0.28 7.16
N THR A 61 -2.07 -1.00 6.79
CA THR A 61 -0.96 -1.96 6.96
C THR A 61 0.28 -1.54 6.17
N PHE A 62 0.10 -1.06 4.94
CA PHE A 62 1.20 -0.53 4.13
C PHE A 62 1.86 0.68 4.82
N LEU A 63 1.07 1.65 5.26
CA LEU A 63 1.56 2.86 5.92
C LEU A 63 2.37 2.54 7.18
N ASP A 64 1.83 1.70 8.06
CA ASP A 64 2.48 1.31 9.31
C ASP A 64 3.82 0.64 9.03
N THR A 65 3.85 -0.29 8.07
CA THR A 65 5.08 -0.97 7.66
C THR A 65 6.10 0.02 7.07
N MET A 66 5.64 0.99 6.28
CA MET A 66 6.53 2.00 5.69
C MET A 66 7.06 2.99 6.73
N ILE A 67 6.28 3.33 7.77
CA ILE A 67 6.75 4.13 8.91
C ILE A 67 7.82 3.34 9.66
N GLU A 68 7.56 2.07 9.98
CA GLU A 68 8.52 1.19 10.68
C GLU A 68 9.85 1.05 9.91
N LYS A 69 9.77 0.95 8.58
CA LYS A 69 10.94 0.85 7.69
C LYS A 69 11.61 2.20 7.39
N GLY A 70 11.14 3.30 7.97
CA GLY A 70 11.71 4.64 7.78
C GLY A 70 11.37 5.31 6.45
N GLY A 71 10.45 4.74 5.66
CA GLY A 71 9.86 5.40 4.49
C GLY A 71 9.09 6.68 4.83
N TRP A 72 8.81 6.89 6.12
CA TRP A 72 8.30 8.13 6.69
C TRP A 72 9.10 8.50 7.94
N SER A 73 9.62 9.73 7.98
CA SER A 73 10.15 10.32 9.21
C SER A 73 8.99 10.70 10.12
N THR A 74 9.16 10.57 11.44
CA THR A 74 8.12 10.89 12.43
C THR A 74 8.61 11.96 13.39
N THR A 75 7.78 12.95 13.66
CA THR A 75 8.02 14.00 14.66
C THR A 75 6.77 14.25 15.49
N GLU A 76 6.92 14.89 16.64
CA GLU A 76 5.81 15.33 17.48
C GLU A 76 5.54 16.81 17.23
N ASN A 77 4.27 17.17 17.04
CA ASN A 77 3.87 18.56 16.89
C ASN A 77 3.64 19.22 18.27
N LYS A 78 3.52 20.56 18.27
CA LYS A 78 3.29 21.37 19.48
C LYS A 78 1.99 21.07 20.24
N PHE A 79 1.14 20.19 19.71
CA PHE A 79 -0.14 19.77 20.29
C PHE A 79 -0.13 18.29 20.73
N GLY A 80 1.03 17.64 20.77
CA GLY A 80 1.18 16.24 21.20
C GLY A 80 0.81 15.20 20.12
N GLY A 81 0.60 15.62 18.88
CA GLY A 81 0.26 14.75 17.76
C GLY A 81 1.49 14.31 16.96
N LYS A 82 1.54 13.04 16.53
CA LYS A 82 2.56 12.55 15.61
C LYS A 82 2.29 13.02 14.18
N MET A 83 3.34 13.50 13.54
CA MET A 83 3.36 13.92 12.15
C MET A 83 4.38 13.10 11.38
N HIS A 84 4.13 12.87 10.10
CA HIS A 84 4.94 12.02 9.23
C HIS A 84 5.33 12.76 7.95
N GLN A 85 6.60 12.65 7.53
CA GLN A 85 7.10 13.23 6.29
C GLN A 85 7.74 12.16 5.43
N PHE A 86 7.36 12.12 4.15
CA PHE A 86 7.84 11.14 3.18
C PHE A 86 9.36 11.20 3.01
N GLN A 87 10.02 10.04 3.00
CA GLN A 87 11.46 9.90 2.82
C GLN A 87 11.74 9.04 1.58
N ALA A 88 11.95 9.68 0.43
CA ALA A 88 12.09 8.97 -0.85
C ALA A 88 13.26 7.97 -0.86
N ASP A 89 14.38 8.35 -0.25
CA ASP A 89 15.61 7.56 -0.20
C ASP A 89 15.44 6.28 0.63
N THR A 90 14.61 6.30 1.68
CA THR A 90 14.28 5.13 2.49
C THR A 90 13.08 4.36 1.94
N TYR A 91 12.13 5.06 1.31
CA TYR A 91 10.91 4.48 0.76
C TYR A 91 11.21 3.44 -0.31
N ARG A 92 12.04 3.78 -1.30
CA ARG A 92 12.30 2.87 -2.45
C ARG A 92 12.99 1.57 -2.01
N PRO A 93 14.04 1.57 -1.17
CA PRO A 93 14.62 0.34 -0.64
C PRO A 93 13.64 -0.48 0.21
N ALA A 94 12.86 0.18 1.07
CA ALA A 94 11.85 -0.49 1.89
C ALA A 94 10.77 -1.19 1.04
N LEU A 95 10.27 -0.50 0.01
CA LEU A 95 9.32 -1.06 -0.96
C LEU A 95 9.90 -2.28 -1.68
N LYS A 96 11.15 -2.19 -2.16
CA LYS A 96 11.82 -3.31 -2.84
C LYS A 96 11.92 -4.54 -1.93
N GLN A 97 12.30 -4.36 -0.67
CA GLN A 97 12.33 -5.46 0.31
C GLN A 97 10.95 -6.09 0.54
N MET A 98 9.88 -5.28 0.57
CA MET A 98 8.52 -5.80 0.69
C MET A 98 8.12 -6.62 -0.54
N GLN A 99 8.40 -6.11 -1.75
CA GLN A 99 8.14 -6.82 -3.01
C GLN A 99 8.89 -8.15 -3.10
N GLU A 100 10.14 -8.20 -2.64
CA GLU A 100 10.96 -9.41 -2.64
C GLU A 100 10.44 -10.48 -1.67
N ARG A 101 9.81 -10.07 -0.56
CA ARG A 101 9.31 -10.97 0.49
C ARG A 101 7.83 -11.35 0.34
N ASP A 102 7.06 -10.63 -0.48
CA ASP A 102 5.64 -10.89 -0.65
C ASP A 102 5.41 -12.09 -1.61
N PRO A 103 4.82 -13.20 -1.12
CA PRO A 103 4.67 -14.40 -1.93
C PRO A 103 3.70 -14.22 -3.11
N LEU A 104 2.69 -13.34 -2.99
CA LEU A 104 1.74 -13.06 -4.06
C LEU A 104 2.39 -12.20 -5.15
N VAL A 105 3.27 -11.27 -4.77
CA VAL A 105 4.10 -10.53 -5.74
C VAL A 105 5.02 -11.48 -6.52
N GLN A 106 5.64 -12.45 -5.84
CA GLN A 106 6.48 -13.45 -6.51
C GLN A 106 5.66 -14.37 -7.42
N GLN A 107 4.49 -14.82 -6.97
CA GLN A 107 3.58 -15.63 -7.76
C GLN A 107 3.09 -14.88 -9.00
N ALA A 108 2.72 -13.60 -8.86
CA ALA A 108 2.31 -12.75 -9.98
C ALA A 108 3.41 -12.59 -11.04
N LYS A 109 4.68 -12.47 -10.61
CA LYS A 109 5.83 -12.42 -11.53
C LYS A 109 6.00 -13.72 -12.32
N ALA A 110 5.73 -14.87 -11.69
CA ALA A 110 5.84 -16.17 -12.33
C ALA A 110 4.68 -16.46 -13.29
N GLU A 111 3.46 -16.10 -12.92
CA GLU A 111 2.23 -16.41 -13.67
C GLU A 111 1.82 -15.32 -14.69
N GLY A 112 2.39 -14.13 -14.60
CA GLY A 112 2.14 -13.00 -15.51
C GLY A 112 0.79 -12.31 -15.33
N ASP A 113 0.42 -11.50 -16.32
CA ASP A 113 -0.68 -10.52 -16.23
C ASP A 113 -2.06 -11.11 -15.90
N GLY A 114 -2.28 -12.40 -16.23
CA GLY A 114 -3.53 -13.10 -15.94
C GLY A 114 -3.73 -13.46 -14.46
N PHE A 115 -2.67 -13.47 -13.65
CA PHE A 115 -2.73 -13.86 -12.23
C PHE A 115 -3.75 -13.02 -11.45
N TRP A 116 -3.62 -11.69 -11.52
CA TRP A 116 -4.46 -10.79 -10.76
C TRP A 116 -5.92 -10.89 -11.15
N GLN A 117 -6.22 -10.99 -12.46
CA GLN A 117 -7.59 -11.12 -12.94
C GLN A 117 -8.26 -12.38 -12.39
N ARG A 118 -7.58 -13.53 -12.44
CA ARG A 118 -8.09 -14.80 -11.90
C ARG A 118 -8.25 -14.75 -10.38
N ALA A 119 -7.24 -14.25 -9.67
CA ALA A 119 -7.24 -14.19 -8.21
C ALA A 119 -8.37 -13.30 -7.70
N PHE A 120 -8.50 -12.07 -8.22
CA PHE A 120 -9.58 -11.17 -7.83
C PHE A 120 -10.95 -11.67 -8.27
N ALA A 121 -11.09 -12.26 -9.46
CA ALA A 121 -12.37 -12.86 -9.87
C ALA A 121 -12.84 -13.92 -8.87
N ARG A 122 -11.96 -14.84 -8.46
CA ARG A 122 -12.27 -15.86 -7.44
C ARG A 122 -12.64 -15.25 -6.10
N LEU A 123 -11.88 -14.25 -5.63
CA LEU A 123 -12.05 -13.68 -4.29
C LEU A 123 -13.22 -12.70 -4.17
N THR A 124 -13.77 -12.25 -5.29
CA THR A 124 -14.88 -11.29 -5.34
C THR A 124 -16.20 -11.88 -5.84
N ALA A 125 -16.20 -13.15 -6.27
CA ALA A 125 -17.40 -13.90 -6.67
C ALA A 125 -18.29 -14.26 -5.46
#